data_AF-A0AAV7JXC2-F1
#
_entry.id   AF-A0AAV7JXC2-F1
#
_cell.length_a   1.000
_cell.length_b   1.000
_cell.length_c   1.000
_cell.angle_alpha   90.00
_cell.angle_beta   90.00
_cell.angle_gamma   90.00
#
_symmetry.space_group_name_H-M   'P 1'
#
loop_
_entity.id
_entity.type
_entity.pdbx_description
1 polymer ?
#
loop_
_entity_poly.entity_id
_entity_poly.type
_entity_poly.pdbx_seq_one_letter_code
_entity_poly.pdbx_strand_id
1 'polypeptide(L)'
;MIHRYALASKTLPFDLKLVLDDVITMVNFIKSSALNTRVFRLLCQELDIDHQNLLFYTEVRWLSRGNMLSRVYSLKNQLLEFFERDGKEKSKVFFGKLSDKEWLKKLAYLNDIFSRISLLNKSLQGRFTTVIDCVDKIRAFIMKLELWEAKLTVGKFDFFESPSATLGEEGTTDQSIGALVKAHLSAMRNEFQTYFPDLSDLDMKMIRNPFRCDVSSIPDRVQEEFVELVNDSIARDQFETLALTKFWCEMSLIYPNVADRAVKTLLMFASTYLCEQGFSALLLIKNQISSAVVCGS
;
A
#
# COMPACT_ATOMS: atom_id res chain seq x y z
N MET A 1 6.97 -7.77 6.51
CA MET A 1 7.48 -7.30 5.20
C MET A 1 7.22 -5.78 5.07
N ILE A 2 8.08 -5.02 5.77
CA ILE A 2 8.45 -3.60 5.63
C ILE A 2 7.34 -2.55 5.84
N HIS A 3 7.60 -1.54 6.68
CA HIS A 3 6.81 -0.31 6.83
C HIS A 3 6.77 0.47 5.50
N ARG A 4 5.82 0.16 4.62
CA ARG A 4 5.76 0.60 3.21
C ARG A 4 5.61 2.12 3.01
N TYR A 5 5.17 2.87 4.03
CA TYR A 5 5.16 4.34 4.02
C TYR A 5 6.55 4.96 3.93
N ALA A 6 7.58 4.23 4.38
CA ALA A 6 8.96 4.68 4.28
C ALA A 6 9.40 4.82 2.82
N LEU A 7 8.95 3.95 1.91
CA LEU A 7 9.41 3.96 0.51
C LEU A 7 9.00 5.25 -0.23
N ALA A 8 7.73 5.61 -0.12
CA ALA A 8 7.20 6.82 -0.74
C ALA A 8 7.75 8.09 -0.12
N SER A 9 7.99 8.09 1.20
CA SER A 9 8.54 9.25 1.91
C SER A 9 10.05 9.41 1.71
N LYS A 10 10.79 8.31 1.53
CA LYS A 10 12.24 8.31 1.25
C LYS A 10 12.55 8.81 -0.16
N THR A 11 11.63 8.59 -1.10
CA THR A 11 11.80 8.97 -2.52
C THR A 11 11.36 10.39 -2.83
N LEU A 12 10.83 11.12 -1.84
CA LEU A 12 10.36 12.49 -2.06
C LEU A 12 11.52 13.41 -2.46
N PRO A 13 11.42 14.10 -3.62
CA PRO A 13 12.25 15.26 -3.92
C PRO A 13 12.16 16.30 -2.81
N PHE A 14 13.22 17.10 -2.65
CA PHE A 14 13.33 18.09 -1.58
C PHE A 14 12.10 19.01 -1.46
N ASP A 15 11.62 19.57 -2.57
CA ASP A 15 10.46 20.47 -2.57
C ASP A 15 9.17 19.80 -2.11
N LEU A 16 8.94 18.54 -2.50
CA LEU A 16 7.77 17.78 -2.07
C LEU A 16 7.90 17.35 -0.61
N LYS A 17 9.12 17.09 -0.14
CA LYS A 17 9.39 16.82 1.27
C LYS A 17 9.13 18.05 2.14
N LEU A 18 9.52 19.24 1.70
CA LEU A 18 9.21 20.49 2.41
C LEU A 18 7.69 20.67 2.60
N VAL A 19 6.90 20.44 1.55
CA VAL A 19 5.43 20.50 1.65
C VAL A 19 4.89 19.47 2.65
N LEU A 20 5.42 18.24 2.64
CA LEU A 20 5.02 17.23 3.62
C LEU A 20 5.37 17.65 5.06
N ASP A 21 6.58 18.16 5.29
CA ASP A 21 7.04 18.59 6.61
C ASP A 21 6.26 19.84 7.11
N ASP A 22 5.87 20.72 6.20
CA ASP A 22 5.00 21.86 6.46
C ASP A 22 3.62 21.43 6.92
N VAL A 23 3.01 20.47 6.22
CA VAL A 23 1.72 19.90 6.60
C VAL A 23 1.81 19.23 7.96
N ILE A 24 2.87 18.48 8.23
CA ILE A 24 3.09 17.85 9.55
C ILE A 24 3.15 18.92 10.64
N THR A 25 3.92 19.98 10.41
CA THR A 25 4.07 21.08 11.37
C THR A 25 2.75 21.82 11.59
N MET A 26 2.00 22.05 10.52
CA MET A 26 0.68 22.68 10.52
C MET A 26 -0.31 21.86 11.37
N VAL A 27 -0.39 20.55 11.14
CA VAL A 27 -1.28 19.67 11.92
C VAL A 27 -0.84 19.61 13.39
N ASN A 28 0.46 19.51 13.67
CA ASN A 28 0.98 19.50 15.04
C ASN A 28 0.64 20.79 15.78
N PHE A 29 0.71 21.94 15.11
CA PHE A 29 0.32 23.22 15.67
C PHE A 29 -1.19 23.30 15.97
N ILE A 30 -2.04 22.79 15.08
CA ILE A 30 -3.49 22.73 15.33
C ILE A 30 -3.79 21.84 16.54
N LYS A 31 -3.07 20.72 16.67
CA LYS A 31 -3.23 19.75 17.76
C LYS A 31 -2.78 20.25 19.13
N SER A 32 -1.69 21.02 19.18
CA SER A 32 -1.18 21.56 20.46
C SER A 32 -1.99 22.73 20.99
N SER A 33 -2.86 23.33 20.17
CA SER A 33 -3.79 24.36 20.61
C SER A 33 -5.00 23.74 21.33
N ALA A 34 -5.01 23.85 22.66
CA ALA A 34 -6.11 23.39 23.54
C ALA A 34 -7.49 24.05 23.25
N LEU A 35 -7.56 25.02 22.33
CA LEU A 35 -8.73 25.88 22.08
C LEU A 35 -9.45 25.67 20.74
N ASN A 36 -9.10 24.69 19.91
CA ASN A 36 -9.64 24.59 18.55
C ASN A 36 -10.94 23.76 18.45
N THR A 37 -12.09 24.34 18.75
CA THR A 37 -13.34 23.59 19.05
C THR A 37 -14.05 22.94 17.84
N ARG A 38 -13.72 23.27 16.58
CA ARG A 38 -14.37 22.71 15.37
C ARG A 38 -13.42 22.09 14.35
N VAL A 39 -12.35 22.79 13.94
CA VAL A 39 -11.42 22.28 12.91
C VAL A 39 -10.59 21.11 13.43
N PHE A 40 -10.08 21.19 14.67
CA PHE A 40 -9.42 20.04 15.31
C PHE A 40 -10.39 18.87 15.47
N ARG A 41 -11.66 19.13 15.81
CA ARG A 41 -12.68 18.08 15.88
C ARG A 41 -12.95 17.43 14.51
N LEU A 42 -13.07 18.21 13.44
CA LEU A 42 -13.23 17.69 12.07
C LEU A 42 -11.98 16.94 11.59
N LEU A 43 -10.79 17.40 11.97
CA LEU A 43 -9.56 16.63 11.77
C LEU A 43 -9.66 15.30 12.54
N CYS A 44 -9.94 15.31 13.84
CA CYS A 44 -9.92 14.10 14.68
C CYS A 44 -11.08 13.11 14.47
N GLN A 45 -12.31 13.56 14.18
CA GLN A 45 -13.52 12.72 14.15
C GLN A 45 -13.51 11.65 13.05
N GLU A 46 -12.98 11.94 11.88
CA GLU A 46 -12.90 10.96 10.77
C GLU A 46 -11.61 10.15 10.80
N LEU A 47 -10.61 10.66 11.53
CA LEU A 47 -9.29 10.05 11.64
C LEU A 47 -9.27 8.92 12.71
N ASP A 48 -10.22 8.90 13.65
CA ASP A 48 -10.33 7.85 14.68
C ASP A 48 -11.12 6.59 14.25
N ILE A 49 -11.66 6.57 13.01
CA ILE A 49 -12.56 5.49 12.55
C ILE A 49 -11.77 4.23 12.13
N ASP A 50 -10.51 4.35 11.72
CA ASP A 50 -9.81 3.26 11.01
C ASP A 50 -9.19 2.19 11.93
N HIS A 51 -9.09 2.35 13.26
CA HIS A 51 -8.42 1.36 14.13
C HIS A 51 -8.97 1.29 15.55
N GLN A 52 -10.10 0.59 15.76
CA GLN A 52 -10.62 0.32 17.11
C GLN A 52 -9.79 -0.68 17.95
N ASN A 53 -8.70 -1.28 17.45
CA ASN A 53 -7.99 -2.33 18.19
C ASN A 53 -6.47 -2.21 18.15
N LEU A 54 -5.87 -1.12 18.66
CA LEU A 54 -4.51 -1.11 19.24
C LEU A 54 -4.19 0.30 19.77
N LEU A 55 -4.79 0.61 20.92
CA LEU A 55 -4.34 1.66 21.82
C LEU A 55 -2.89 1.36 22.21
N PHE A 56 -1.94 2.22 21.85
CA PHE A 56 -0.88 2.76 22.73
C PHE A 56 0.16 3.56 21.92
N TYR A 57 0.34 4.79 22.42
CA TYR A 57 1.48 5.72 22.41
C TYR A 57 2.75 5.29 21.66
N THR A 58 3.10 6.04 20.62
CA THR A 58 4.46 6.42 20.19
C THR A 58 4.33 7.37 18.98
N GLU A 59 5.35 8.18 18.70
CA GLU A 59 5.49 9.10 17.55
C GLU A 59 5.36 8.43 16.16
N VAL A 60 4.90 7.19 16.11
CA VAL A 60 4.92 6.27 14.98
C VAL A 60 3.50 5.90 14.50
N ARG A 61 2.41 6.39 15.12
CA ARG A 61 1.08 5.74 14.95
C ARG A 61 -0.15 6.55 14.52
N TRP A 62 -0.14 7.85 14.33
CA TRP A 62 -1.42 8.56 14.19
C TRP A 62 -1.80 8.88 12.73
N LEU A 63 -2.25 7.85 12.00
CA LEU A 63 -2.80 7.88 10.63
C LEU A 63 -1.76 7.78 9.52
N SER A 64 -1.97 6.78 8.66
CA SER A 64 -1.55 6.78 7.25
C SER A 64 -1.26 8.21 6.76
N ARG A 65 0.00 8.54 6.44
CA ARG A 65 0.40 9.87 5.93
C ARG A 65 -0.51 10.33 4.78
N GLY A 66 -1.07 9.37 4.02
CA GLY A 66 -2.10 9.63 3.02
C GLY A 66 -3.41 10.15 3.58
N ASN A 67 -3.98 9.53 4.62
CA ASN A 67 -5.23 9.99 5.23
C ASN A 67 -5.10 11.41 5.79
N MET A 68 -3.94 11.72 6.39
CA MET A 68 -3.64 13.07 6.89
C MET A 68 -3.57 14.09 5.75
N LEU A 69 -2.85 13.79 4.66
CA LEU A 69 -2.77 14.65 3.48
C LEU A 69 -4.14 14.85 2.82
N SER A 70 -4.94 13.79 2.68
CA SER A 70 -6.30 13.88 2.15
C SER A 70 -7.19 14.79 2.99
N ARG A 71 -7.09 14.68 4.32
CA ARG A 71 -7.89 15.52 5.20
C ARG A 71 -7.45 16.98 5.11
N VAL A 72 -6.16 17.26 5.18
CA VAL A 72 -5.63 18.63 5.05
C VAL A 72 -6.02 19.24 3.70
N TYR A 73 -5.89 18.48 2.60
CA TYR A 73 -6.29 18.94 1.28
C TYR A 73 -7.79 19.23 1.19
N SER A 74 -8.65 18.38 1.76
CA SER A 74 -10.10 18.59 1.80
C SER A 74 -10.53 19.78 2.66
N LEU A 75 -9.80 20.07 3.74
CA LEU A 75 -10.11 21.14 4.68
C LEU A 75 -9.35 22.45 4.38
N LYS A 76 -8.60 22.55 3.28
CA LYS A 76 -7.72 23.69 2.97
C LYS A 76 -8.37 25.06 3.13
N ASN A 77 -9.64 25.23 2.72
CA ASN A 77 -10.37 26.49 2.87
C ASN A 77 -10.70 26.80 4.34
N GLN A 78 -11.07 25.78 5.12
CA GLN A 78 -11.37 25.92 6.54
C GLN A 78 -10.10 26.18 7.35
N LEU A 79 -8.97 25.60 6.91
CA LEU A 79 -7.65 25.85 7.47
C LEU A 79 -7.18 27.28 7.18
N LEU A 80 -7.42 27.79 5.97
CA LEU A 80 -7.17 29.20 5.61
C LEU A 80 -7.91 30.16 6.56
N GLU A 81 -9.24 30.01 6.67
CA GLU A 81 -10.05 30.83 7.59
C GLU A 81 -9.57 30.72 9.06
N PHE A 82 -9.17 29.51 9.46
CA PHE A 82 -8.67 29.28 10.80
C PHE A 82 -7.37 30.04 11.07
N PHE A 83 -6.39 29.94 10.17
CA PHE A 83 -5.09 30.58 10.34
C PHE A 83 -5.15 32.11 10.22
N GLU A 84 -6.07 32.63 9.41
CA GLU A 84 -6.37 34.05 9.35
C GLU A 84 -6.87 34.58 10.71
N ARG A 85 -7.77 33.83 11.37
CA ARG A 85 -8.36 34.22 12.66
C ARG A 85 -7.43 34.02 13.85
N ASP A 86 -6.59 32.98 13.84
CA ASP A 86 -5.68 32.69 14.97
C ASP A 86 -4.61 33.78 15.15
N GLY A 87 -4.20 34.45 14.08
CA GLY A 87 -3.37 35.67 14.12
C GLY A 87 -1.92 35.49 14.64
N LYS A 88 -1.54 34.30 15.13
CA LYS A 88 -0.18 33.99 15.58
C LYS A 88 0.80 33.99 14.42
N GLU A 89 2.07 34.25 14.70
CA GLU A 89 3.11 34.34 13.66
C GLU A 89 3.24 33.06 12.83
N LYS A 90 3.18 31.89 13.48
CA LYS A 90 3.15 30.59 12.77
C LYS A 90 1.90 30.43 11.88
N SER A 91 0.75 30.94 12.32
CA SER A 91 -0.50 30.88 11.56
C SER A 91 -0.43 31.74 10.30
N LYS A 92 0.21 32.92 10.36
CA LYS A 92 0.47 33.73 9.15
C LYS A 92 1.34 32.99 8.13
N VAL A 93 2.37 32.27 8.58
CA VAL A 93 3.21 31.42 7.70
C VAL A 93 2.38 30.32 7.04
N PHE A 94 1.53 29.63 7.80
CA PHE A 94 0.65 28.58 7.26
C PHE A 94 -0.42 29.13 6.31
N PHE A 95 -0.98 30.30 6.61
CA PHE A 95 -1.89 31.01 5.73
C PHE A 95 -1.24 31.35 4.38
N GLY A 96 -0.01 31.87 4.41
CA GLY A 96 0.77 32.15 3.20
C GLY A 96 0.95 30.91 2.32
N LYS A 97 1.28 29.76 2.94
CA LYS A 97 1.45 28.48 2.23
C LYS A 97 0.15 27.97 1.60
N LEU A 98 -0.96 28.02 2.33
CA LEU A 98 -2.26 27.60 1.80
C LEU A 98 -2.82 28.56 0.75
N SER A 99 -2.32 29.80 0.70
CA SER A 99 -2.67 30.78 -0.33
C SER A 99 -1.80 30.67 -1.59
N ASP A 100 -0.65 30.00 -1.50
CA ASP A 100 0.27 29.78 -2.62
C ASP A 100 -0.25 28.66 -3.54
N LYS A 101 -0.56 29.04 -4.79
CA LYS A 101 -1.03 28.10 -5.82
C LYS A 101 0.00 27.01 -6.12
N GLU A 102 1.29 27.32 -6.14
CA GLU A 102 2.34 26.33 -6.44
C GLU A 102 2.45 25.30 -5.31
N TRP A 103 2.42 25.77 -4.06
CA TRP A 103 2.38 24.91 -2.88
C TRP A 103 1.13 24.02 -2.86
N LEU A 104 -0.04 24.57 -3.20
CA LEU A 104 -1.29 23.79 -3.27
C LEU A 104 -1.26 22.71 -4.35
N LYS A 105 -0.64 22.95 -5.51
CA LYS A 105 -0.46 21.90 -6.55
C LYS A 105 0.42 20.76 -6.03
N LYS A 106 1.51 21.07 -5.30
CA LYS A 106 2.38 20.07 -4.66
C LYS A 106 1.63 19.28 -3.58
N LEU A 107 0.83 19.94 -2.74
CA LEU A 107 -0.04 19.29 -1.76
C LEU A 107 -1.07 18.36 -2.45
N ALA A 108 -1.68 18.80 -3.54
CA ALA A 108 -2.65 18.02 -4.29
C ALA A 108 -2.03 16.73 -4.83
N TYR A 109 -0.82 16.81 -5.37
CA TYR A 109 -0.08 15.64 -5.84
C TYR A 109 0.23 14.68 -4.68
N LEU A 110 0.75 15.20 -3.56
CA LEU A 110 1.04 14.41 -2.37
C LEU A 110 -0.20 13.68 -1.85
N ASN A 111 -1.35 14.36 -1.80
CA ASN A 111 -2.62 13.75 -1.45
C ASN A 111 -2.91 12.51 -2.31
N ASP A 112 -2.86 12.67 -3.63
CA ASP A 112 -3.26 11.59 -4.54
C ASP A 112 -2.26 10.44 -4.53
N ILE A 113 -0.95 10.70 -4.61
CA ILE A 113 0.06 9.62 -4.65
C ILE A 113 0.05 8.81 -3.35
N PHE A 114 -0.05 9.46 -2.19
CA PHE A 114 -0.16 8.75 -0.92
C PHE A 114 -1.49 7.97 -0.80
N SER A 115 -2.58 8.47 -1.38
CA SER A 115 -3.84 7.73 -1.47
C SER A 115 -3.70 6.47 -2.31
N ARG A 116 -3.02 6.54 -3.47
CA ARG A 116 -2.74 5.37 -4.32
C ARG A 116 -1.87 4.32 -3.59
N ILE A 117 -0.87 4.77 -2.83
CA ILE A 117 -0.02 3.89 -2.01
C ILE A 117 -0.83 3.27 -0.86
N SER A 118 -1.71 4.04 -0.22
CA SER A 118 -2.60 3.54 0.83
C SER A 118 -3.52 2.45 0.29
N LEU A 119 -4.10 2.63 -0.90
CA LEU A 119 -4.92 1.64 -1.57
C LEU A 119 -4.14 0.35 -1.88
N LEU A 120 -2.92 0.49 -2.41
CA LEU A 120 -2.03 -0.66 -2.61
C LEU A 120 -1.80 -1.39 -1.28
N ASN A 121 -1.43 -0.68 -0.22
CA ASN A 121 -1.16 -1.27 1.09
C ASN A 121 -2.36 -2.03 1.65
N LYS A 122 -3.57 -1.43 1.61
CA LYS A 122 -4.81 -2.10 2.02
C LYS A 122 -5.07 -3.37 1.21
N SER A 123 -4.85 -3.31 -0.10
CA SER A 123 -5.04 -4.48 -0.99
C SER A 123 -4.06 -5.62 -0.68
N LEU A 124 -2.87 -5.33 -0.15
CA LEU A 124 -1.85 -6.32 0.21
C LEU A 124 -2.08 -6.95 1.60
N GLN A 125 -3.06 -6.46 2.37
CA GLN A 125 -3.38 -6.93 3.73
C GLN A 125 -4.65 -7.77 3.80
N GLY A 126 -5.24 -8.16 2.65
CA GLY A 126 -6.45 -8.98 2.64
C GLY A 126 -6.24 -10.35 3.30
N ARG A 127 -7.26 -10.85 4.01
CA ARG A 127 -7.26 -12.06 4.86
C ARG A 127 -6.79 -13.35 4.17
N PHE A 128 -6.79 -13.39 2.84
CA PHE A 128 -6.38 -14.55 2.04
C PHE A 128 -5.38 -14.18 0.94
N THR A 129 -4.67 -13.05 1.09
CA THR A 129 -3.70 -12.59 0.09
C THR A 129 -2.45 -13.46 0.15
N THR A 130 -2.18 -14.18 -0.94
CA THR A 130 -0.97 -15.00 -1.09
C THR A 130 0.22 -14.12 -1.50
N VAL A 131 1.44 -14.66 -1.42
CA VAL A 131 2.64 -13.99 -1.95
C VAL A 131 2.47 -13.68 -3.44
N ILE A 132 1.81 -14.58 -4.19
CA ILE A 132 1.53 -14.44 -5.62
C ILE A 132 0.62 -13.24 -5.89
N ASP A 133 -0.45 -13.09 -5.11
CA ASP A 133 -1.35 -11.92 -5.21
C ASP A 133 -0.62 -10.62 -4.88
N CYS A 134 0.26 -10.64 -3.87
CA CYS A 134 1.08 -9.49 -3.51
C CYS A 134 2.02 -9.09 -4.65
N VAL A 135 2.69 -10.07 -5.25
CA VAL A 135 3.56 -9.89 -6.42
C VAL A 135 2.80 -9.23 -7.57
N ASP A 136 1.59 -9.71 -7.89
CA ASP A 136 0.78 -9.15 -8.97
C ASP A 136 0.36 -7.71 -8.70
N LYS A 137 -0.10 -7.43 -7.48
CA LYS A 137 -0.50 -6.08 -7.07
C LYS A 137 0.67 -5.10 -7.12
N ILE A 138 1.86 -5.52 -6.69
CA ILE A 138 3.08 -4.71 -6.75
C ILE A 138 3.50 -4.48 -8.20
N ARG A 139 3.55 -5.53 -9.03
CA ARG A 139 3.87 -5.42 -10.47
C ARG A 139 2.90 -4.48 -11.18
N ALA A 140 1.60 -4.63 -10.95
CA ALA A 140 0.59 -3.75 -11.51
C ALA A 140 0.77 -2.30 -11.05
N PHE A 141 1.21 -2.07 -9.81
CA PHE A 141 1.50 -0.72 -9.32
C PHE A 141 2.74 -0.12 -9.99
N ILE A 142 3.83 -0.89 -10.15
CA ILE A 142 5.04 -0.46 -10.88
C ILE A 142 4.67 -0.07 -12.32
N MET A 143 3.86 -0.88 -13.01
CA MET A 143 3.39 -0.57 -14.37
C MET A 143 2.51 0.70 -14.42
N LYS A 144 1.73 0.97 -13.36
CA LYS A 144 0.98 2.23 -13.24
C LYS A 144 1.92 3.44 -13.10
N LEU A 145 3.00 3.32 -12.32
CA LEU A 145 4.01 4.39 -12.20
C LEU A 145 4.63 4.70 -13.57
N GLU A 146 5.03 3.66 -14.31
CA GLU A 146 5.55 3.79 -15.69
C GLU A 146 4.57 4.49 -16.63
N LEU A 147 3.30 4.08 -16.57
CA LEU A 147 2.23 4.69 -17.36
C LEU A 147 2.05 6.17 -17.02
N TRP A 148 2.08 6.53 -15.73
CA TRP A 148 1.97 7.92 -15.28
C TRP A 148 3.17 8.76 -15.71
N GLU A 149 4.38 8.22 -15.61
CA GLU A 149 5.60 8.87 -16.13
C GLU A 149 5.50 9.15 -17.64
N ALA A 150 5.02 8.18 -18.42
CA ALA A 150 4.81 8.34 -19.86
C ALA A 150 3.69 9.34 -20.20
N LYS A 151 2.66 9.47 -19.37
CA LYS A 151 1.63 10.49 -19.55
C LYS A 151 2.15 11.91 -19.28
N LEU A 152 3.05 12.07 -18.30
CA LEU A 152 3.66 13.36 -17.98
C LEU A 152 4.54 13.90 -19.12
N THR A 153 5.18 13.03 -19.91
CA THR A 153 5.99 13.48 -21.06
C THR A 153 5.14 14.09 -22.17
N VAL A 154 3.85 13.75 -22.22
CA VAL A 154 2.87 14.31 -23.18
C VAL A 154 1.98 15.38 -22.51
N GLY A 155 2.35 15.84 -21.30
CA GLY A 155 1.66 16.93 -20.60
C GLY A 155 0.30 16.56 -20.01
N LYS A 156 -0.03 15.28 -19.87
CA LYS A 156 -1.30 14.82 -19.27
C LYS A 156 -1.15 14.61 -17.77
N PHE A 157 -2.14 15.07 -16.98
CA PHE A 157 -2.21 14.90 -15.51
C PHE A 157 -3.50 14.22 -15.03
N ASP A 158 -4.37 13.81 -15.95
CA ASP A 158 -5.73 13.28 -15.71
C ASP A 158 -5.83 12.08 -14.75
N PHE A 159 -4.72 11.41 -14.46
CA PHE A 159 -4.62 10.28 -13.55
C PHE A 159 -4.53 10.68 -12.07
N PHE A 160 -4.26 11.96 -11.79
CA PHE A 160 -4.36 12.58 -10.47
C PHE A 160 -5.50 13.59 -10.46
N GLU A 161 -6.55 13.28 -9.70
CA GLU A 161 -7.79 14.06 -9.62
C GLU A 161 -7.56 15.42 -8.96
N SER A 162 -6.80 15.46 -7.85
CA SER A 162 -6.61 16.68 -7.07
C SER A 162 -5.74 17.71 -7.80
N PRO A 163 -4.56 17.37 -8.37
CA PRO A 163 -3.79 18.28 -9.21
C PRO A 163 -4.56 18.73 -10.44
N SER A 164 -5.29 17.84 -11.13
CA SER A 164 -6.07 18.21 -12.32
C SER A 164 -7.13 19.26 -12.00
N ALA A 165 -7.86 19.09 -10.89
CA ALA A 165 -8.83 20.08 -10.42
C ALA A 165 -8.19 21.40 -9.99
N THR A 166 -6.92 21.39 -9.55
CA THR A 166 -6.18 22.59 -9.11
C THR A 166 -5.50 23.32 -10.28
N LEU A 167 -5.26 22.64 -11.40
CA LEU A 167 -4.55 23.17 -12.56
C LEU A 167 -5.46 23.87 -13.58
N GLY A 168 -6.79 23.62 -13.57
CA GLY A 168 -7.74 24.24 -14.51
C GLY A 168 -7.61 23.75 -15.95
N GLU A 169 -8.60 24.06 -16.80
CA GLU A 169 -8.64 23.68 -18.23
C GLU A 169 -7.58 24.39 -19.10
N GLU A 170 -6.87 25.39 -18.56
CA GLU A 170 -5.78 26.09 -19.25
C GLU A 170 -4.47 25.28 -19.21
N GLY A 171 -4.49 24.12 -19.87
CA GLY A 171 -3.68 23.81 -21.06
C GLY A 171 -2.16 23.93 -21.05
N THR A 172 -1.50 24.40 -20.00
CA THR A 172 -0.04 24.40 -19.91
C THR A 172 0.38 23.88 -18.55
N THR A 173 0.89 22.66 -18.58
CA THR A 173 1.67 22.10 -17.49
C THR A 173 2.65 23.16 -17.04
N ASP A 174 2.54 23.58 -15.78
CA ASP A 174 3.60 24.28 -15.10
C ASP A 174 4.82 23.35 -15.17
N GLN A 175 5.74 23.58 -16.12
CA GLN A 175 6.82 22.65 -16.46
C GLN A 175 7.63 22.25 -15.22
N SER A 176 7.67 23.15 -14.23
CA SER A 176 8.28 22.95 -12.92
C SER A 176 7.66 21.79 -12.14
N ILE A 177 6.32 21.75 -11.97
CA ILE A 177 5.69 20.68 -11.18
C ILE A 177 5.71 19.33 -11.89
N GLY A 178 5.58 19.33 -13.22
CA GLY A 178 5.64 18.09 -14.00
C GLY A 178 6.99 17.39 -13.88
N ALA A 179 8.08 18.16 -13.89
CA ALA A 179 9.42 17.62 -13.67
C ALA A 179 9.57 17.04 -12.24
N LEU A 180 9.07 17.74 -11.22
CA LEU A 180 9.10 17.25 -9.83
C LEU A 180 8.31 15.95 -9.65
N VAL A 181 7.09 15.88 -10.19
CA VAL A 181 6.25 14.68 -10.14
C VAL A 181 6.93 13.53 -10.86
N LYS A 182 7.43 13.76 -12.07
CA LYS A 182 8.13 12.73 -12.85
C LYS A 182 9.34 12.18 -12.09
N ALA A 183 10.17 13.06 -11.52
CA ALA A 183 11.33 12.65 -10.72
C ALA A 183 10.92 11.78 -9.51
N HIS A 184 9.84 12.15 -8.81
CA HIS A 184 9.34 11.35 -7.69
C HIS A 184 8.83 9.98 -8.13
N LEU A 185 8.05 9.91 -9.21
CA LEU A 185 7.54 8.65 -9.74
C LEU A 185 8.67 7.70 -10.15
N SER A 186 9.68 8.21 -10.86
CA SER A 186 10.84 7.40 -11.27
C SER A 186 11.64 6.91 -10.07
N ALA A 187 11.87 7.76 -9.06
CA ALA A 187 12.55 7.35 -7.82
C ALA A 187 11.75 6.28 -7.07
N MET A 188 10.42 6.43 -7.00
CA MET A 188 9.53 5.45 -6.38
C MET A 188 9.54 4.12 -7.12
N ARG A 189 9.44 4.14 -8.45
CA ARG A 189 9.50 2.96 -9.31
C ARG A 189 10.81 2.19 -9.09
N ASN A 190 11.94 2.89 -9.13
CA ASN A 190 13.26 2.29 -8.92
C ASN A 190 13.35 1.62 -7.55
N GLU A 191 12.87 2.28 -6.50
CA GLU A 191 12.83 1.68 -5.17
C GLU A 191 11.91 0.45 -5.11
N PHE A 192 10.73 0.46 -5.73
CA PHE A 192 9.90 -0.75 -5.81
C PHE A 192 10.62 -1.89 -6.53
N GLN A 193 11.36 -1.61 -7.60
CA GLN A 193 12.14 -2.62 -8.32
C GLN A 193 13.33 -3.13 -7.50
N THR A 194 14.00 -2.27 -6.72
CA THR A 194 15.10 -2.65 -5.83
C THR A 194 14.63 -3.49 -4.64
N TYR A 195 13.48 -3.16 -4.05
CA TYR A 195 12.93 -3.90 -2.89
C TYR A 195 12.24 -5.20 -3.28
N PHE A 196 11.76 -5.29 -4.52
CA PHE A 196 11.14 -6.48 -5.08
C PHE A 196 11.88 -6.90 -6.35
N PRO A 197 13.18 -7.27 -6.23
CA PRO A 197 13.94 -7.69 -7.38
C PRO A 197 13.33 -8.97 -7.92
N ASP A 198 13.19 -9.02 -9.24
CA ASP A 198 12.77 -10.18 -10.02
C ASP A 198 11.58 -10.97 -9.44
N LEU A 199 10.39 -10.38 -9.54
CA LEU A 199 9.09 -11.00 -9.25
C LEU A 199 8.74 -12.20 -10.16
N SER A 200 9.72 -12.79 -10.85
CA SER A 200 9.57 -13.80 -11.89
C SER A 200 10.19 -15.14 -11.50
N ASP A 201 9.88 -15.65 -10.31
CA ASP A 201 10.29 -17.00 -9.97
C ASP A 201 9.54 -18.03 -10.80
N LEU A 202 10.29 -18.92 -11.41
CA LEU A 202 9.82 -20.09 -12.14
C LEU A 202 8.83 -20.93 -11.32
N ASP A 203 9.06 -21.02 -10.00
CA ASP A 203 8.15 -21.63 -9.05
C ASP A 203 6.77 -20.93 -9.06
N MET A 204 6.68 -19.60 -9.20
CA MET A 204 5.39 -18.91 -9.29
C MET A 204 4.63 -19.23 -10.57
N LYS A 205 5.32 -19.51 -11.70
CA LYS A 205 4.64 -19.89 -12.95
C LYS A 205 3.95 -21.24 -12.80
N MET A 206 4.69 -22.22 -12.28
CA MET A 206 4.17 -23.55 -11.98
C MET A 206 3.02 -23.47 -10.96
N ILE A 207 3.18 -22.70 -9.89
CA ILE A 207 2.14 -22.56 -8.86
C ILE A 207 0.89 -21.89 -9.42
N ARG A 208 1.02 -20.87 -10.27
CA ARG A 208 -0.12 -20.16 -10.89
C ARG A 208 -0.91 -21.04 -11.82
N ASN A 209 -0.21 -21.84 -12.64
CA ASN A 209 -0.84 -22.75 -13.56
C ASN A 209 0.14 -23.88 -13.94
N PRO A 210 0.06 -25.04 -13.28
CA PRO A 210 0.96 -26.15 -13.58
C PRO A 210 0.76 -26.69 -15.00
N PHE A 211 -0.48 -26.66 -15.51
CA PHE A 211 -0.84 -27.16 -16.84
C PHE A 211 -0.36 -26.29 -18.02
N ARG A 212 0.18 -25.10 -17.76
CA ARG A 212 0.80 -24.22 -18.76
C ARG A 212 2.31 -24.06 -18.58
N CYS A 213 2.90 -24.79 -17.63
CA CYS A 213 4.32 -24.71 -17.35
C CYS A 213 5.08 -25.80 -18.11
N ASP A 214 6.26 -25.45 -18.62
CA ASP A 214 7.11 -26.41 -19.32
C ASP A 214 7.81 -27.32 -18.31
N VAL A 215 7.74 -28.63 -18.52
CA VAL A 215 8.38 -29.65 -17.67
C VAL A 215 9.89 -29.40 -17.59
N SER A 216 10.52 -28.97 -18.69
CA SER A 216 11.97 -28.70 -18.74
C SER A 216 12.42 -27.60 -17.77
N SER A 217 11.47 -26.76 -17.36
CA SER A 217 11.69 -25.65 -16.44
C SER A 217 11.48 -26.04 -14.97
N ILE A 218 10.97 -27.24 -14.70
CA ILE A 218 10.80 -27.74 -13.34
C ILE A 218 12.09 -28.45 -12.89
N PRO A 219 12.51 -28.35 -11.62
CA PRO A 219 13.73 -29.03 -11.17
C PRO A 219 13.62 -30.55 -11.25
N ASP A 220 14.67 -31.19 -11.79
CA ASP A 220 14.75 -32.62 -12.11
C ASP A 220 14.14 -33.56 -11.06
N ARG A 221 14.44 -33.30 -9.78
CA ARG A 221 13.95 -34.11 -8.64
C ARG A 221 12.43 -34.24 -8.52
N VAL A 222 11.64 -33.37 -9.16
CA VAL A 222 10.16 -33.43 -9.14
C VAL A 222 9.55 -33.47 -10.54
N GLN A 223 10.36 -33.59 -11.59
CA GLN A 223 9.87 -33.57 -12.98
C GLN A 223 8.95 -34.74 -13.30
N GLU A 224 9.27 -35.96 -12.85
CA GLU A 224 8.44 -37.14 -13.13
C GLU A 224 7.04 -37.02 -12.51
N GLU A 225 6.96 -36.69 -11.21
CA GLU A 225 5.68 -36.45 -10.54
C GLU A 225 4.93 -35.24 -11.15
N PHE A 226 5.65 -34.22 -11.63
CA PHE A 226 5.05 -33.10 -12.34
C PHE A 226 4.45 -33.52 -13.69
N VAL A 227 5.11 -34.42 -14.43
CA VAL A 227 4.60 -34.98 -15.68
C VAL A 227 3.30 -35.74 -15.44
N GLU A 228 3.22 -36.51 -14.35
CA GLU A 228 1.99 -37.19 -13.96
C GLU A 228 0.87 -36.20 -13.64
N LEU A 229 1.15 -35.18 -12.81
CA LEU A 229 0.19 -34.13 -12.45
C LEU A 229 -0.39 -33.41 -13.69
N VAL A 230 0.46 -32.96 -14.63
CA VAL A 230 -0.02 -32.18 -15.77
C VAL A 230 -0.83 -33.00 -16.77
N ASN A 231 -0.69 -34.33 -16.74
CA ASN A 231 -1.46 -35.28 -17.57
C ASN A 231 -2.67 -35.89 -16.84
N ASP A 232 -2.88 -35.59 -15.56
CA ASP A 232 -4.08 -36.00 -14.82
C ASP A 232 -5.28 -35.09 -15.18
N SER A 233 -6.30 -35.69 -15.80
CA SER A 233 -7.53 -34.99 -16.14
C SER A 233 -8.35 -34.56 -14.92
N ILE A 234 -8.33 -35.35 -13.83
CA ILE A 234 -9.08 -35.01 -12.60
C ILE A 234 -8.43 -33.80 -11.94
N ALA A 235 -7.09 -33.79 -11.83
CA ALA A 235 -6.37 -32.63 -11.33
C ALA A 235 -6.66 -31.37 -12.18
N ARG A 236 -6.77 -31.51 -13.50
CA ARG A 236 -7.11 -30.40 -14.39
C ARG A 236 -8.51 -29.84 -14.14
N ASP A 237 -9.52 -30.70 -14.03
CA ASP A 237 -10.89 -30.29 -13.73
C ASP A 237 -10.99 -29.62 -12.34
N GLN A 238 -10.26 -30.16 -11.36
CA GLN A 238 -10.16 -29.56 -10.03
C GLN A 238 -9.51 -28.19 -10.05
N PHE A 239 -8.47 -27.98 -10.87
CA PHE A 239 -7.81 -26.68 -11.00
C PHE A 239 -8.72 -25.59 -11.57
N GLU A 240 -9.63 -25.95 -12.49
CA GLU A 240 -10.59 -25.00 -13.06
C GLU A 240 -11.70 -24.59 -12.08
N THR A 241 -11.98 -25.42 -11.08
CA THR A 241 -13.11 -25.25 -10.16
C THR A 241 -12.72 -24.79 -8.76
N LEU A 242 -11.52 -25.13 -8.29
CA LEU A 242 -11.05 -24.83 -6.94
C LEU A 242 -10.26 -23.52 -6.88
N ALA A 243 -10.31 -22.88 -5.71
CA ALA A 243 -9.36 -21.80 -5.41
C ALA A 243 -7.93 -22.35 -5.38
N LEU A 244 -6.95 -21.54 -5.82
CA LEU A 244 -5.56 -21.95 -5.99
C LEU A 244 -4.95 -22.63 -4.75
N THR A 245 -5.17 -22.05 -3.57
CA THR A 245 -4.67 -22.61 -2.31
C THR A 245 -5.30 -23.96 -2.00
N LYS A 246 -6.60 -24.12 -2.25
CA LYS A 246 -7.31 -25.38 -2.04
C LYS A 246 -6.84 -26.44 -3.03
N PHE A 247 -6.69 -26.10 -4.31
CA PHE A 247 -6.15 -27.00 -5.32
C PHE A 247 -4.80 -27.59 -4.88
N TRP A 248 -3.84 -26.75 -4.48
CA TRP A 248 -2.53 -27.22 -4.04
C TRP A 248 -2.57 -28.03 -2.74
N CYS A 249 -3.53 -27.79 -1.85
CA CYS A 249 -3.76 -28.65 -0.69
C CYS A 249 -4.26 -30.05 -1.10
N GLU A 250 -5.22 -30.16 -2.03
CA GLU A 250 -5.69 -31.47 -2.53
C GLU A 250 -4.55 -32.21 -3.25
N MET A 251 -3.78 -31.51 -4.09
CA MET A 251 -2.64 -32.09 -4.79
C MET A 251 -1.54 -32.57 -3.85
N SER A 252 -1.42 -32.01 -2.64
CA SER A 252 -0.43 -32.49 -1.66
C SER A 252 -0.66 -33.92 -1.16
N LEU A 253 -1.87 -34.45 -1.37
CA LEU A 253 -2.21 -35.84 -1.02
C LEU A 253 -1.80 -36.83 -2.12
N ILE A 254 -1.72 -36.38 -3.37
CA ILE A 254 -1.51 -37.23 -4.55
C ILE A 254 -0.10 -37.03 -5.15
N TYR A 255 0.35 -35.78 -5.20
CA TYR A 255 1.62 -35.31 -5.79
C TYR A 255 2.44 -34.53 -4.75
N PRO A 256 2.88 -35.18 -3.66
CA PRO A 256 3.44 -34.50 -2.50
C PRO A 256 4.72 -33.71 -2.79
N ASN A 257 5.58 -34.17 -3.69
CA ASN A 257 6.89 -33.53 -3.93
C ASN A 257 6.76 -32.22 -4.73
N VAL A 258 5.86 -32.19 -5.72
CA VAL A 258 5.50 -31.01 -6.51
C VAL A 258 4.70 -30.04 -5.66
N ALA A 259 3.68 -30.55 -4.96
CA ALA A 259 2.79 -29.72 -4.16
C ALA A 259 3.49 -29.08 -2.95
N ASP A 260 4.49 -29.73 -2.35
CA ASP A 260 5.26 -29.18 -1.21
C ASP A 260 5.82 -27.78 -1.52
N ARG A 261 6.31 -27.56 -2.73
CA ARG A 261 6.80 -26.24 -3.18
C ARG A 261 5.69 -25.20 -3.22
N ALA A 262 4.55 -25.58 -3.81
CA ALA A 262 3.42 -24.69 -3.96
C ALA A 262 2.82 -24.31 -2.60
N VAL A 263 2.60 -25.31 -1.75
CA VAL A 263 2.07 -25.14 -0.40
C VAL A 263 3.01 -24.26 0.43
N LYS A 264 4.33 -24.51 0.42
CA LYS A 264 5.29 -23.65 1.14
C LYS A 264 5.21 -22.20 0.68
N THR A 265 5.17 -21.94 -0.62
CA THR A 265 5.08 -20.58 -1.16
C THR A 265 3.75 -19.90 -0.84
N LEU A 266 2.64 -20.62 -0.92
CA LEU A 266 1.30 -20.10 -0.65
C LEU A 266 1.05 -19.87 0.86
N LEU A 267 1.69 -20.65 1.73
CA LEU A 267 1.62 -20.51 3.18
C LEU A 267 2.49 -19.38 3.74
N MET A 268 3.46 -18.87 2.97
CA MET A 268 4.27 -17.73 3.41
C MET A 268 3.39 -16.51 3.70
N PHE A 269 3.54 -15.91 4.88
CA PHE A 269 2.83 -14.68 5.23
C PHE A 269 3.27 -13.53 4.31
N ALA A 270 2.38 -13.16 3.39
CA ALA A 270 2.64 -12.13 2.39
C ALA A 270 2.72 -10.70 2.97
N SER A 271 2.32 -10.52 4.24
CA SER A 271 2.43 -9.26 4.97
C SER A 271 2.72 -9.48 6.45
N THR A 272 3.32 -8.48 7.11
CA THR A 272 3.48 -8.46 8.57
C THR A 272 2.14 -8.50 9.29
N TYR A 273 1.10 -7.91 8.70
CA TYR A 273 -0.27 -7.98 9.24
C TYR A 273 -0.79 -9.43 9.29
N LEU A 274 -0.64 -10.20 8.21
CA LEU A 274 -1.05 -11.61 8.21
C LEU A 274 -0.22 -12.44 9.18
N CYS A 275 1.07 -12.12 9.32
CA CYS A 275 1.95 -12.73 10.32
C CYS A 275 1.45 -12.44 11.75
N GLU A 276 1.17 -11.18 12.08
CA GLU A 276 0.62 -10.76 13.38
C GLU A 276 -0.75 -11.36 13.67
N GLN A 277 -1.64 -11.44 12.67
CA GLN A 277 -2.94 -12.15 12.77
C GLN A 277 -2.76 -13.64 13.01
N GLY A 278 -1.83 -14.29 12.30
CA GLY A 278 -1.49 -15.70 12.51
C GLY A 278 -0.97 -15.96 13.92
N PHE A 279 -0.04 -15.14 14.41
CA PHE A 279 0.43 -15.21 15.80
C PHE A 279 -0.69 -14.95 16.83
N SER A 280 -1.57 -13.98 16.56
CA SER A 280 -2.72 -13.69 17.44
C SER A 280 -3.68 -14.87 17.52
N ALA A 281 -3.96 -15.52 16.39
CA ALA A 281 -4.79 -16.73 16.35
C ALA A 281 -4.15 -17.89 17.11
N LEU A 282 -2.83 -18.10 16.96
CA LEU A 282 -2.09 -19.13 17.71
C LEU A 282 -2.12 -18.87 19.22
N LEU A 283 -2.00 -17.61 19.65
CA LEU A 283 -2.13 -17.23 21.06
C LEU A 283 -3.53 -17.52 21.61
N LEU A 284 -4.59 -17.25 20.83
CA LEU A 284 -5.96 -17.58 21.20
C LEU A 284 -6.16 -19.09 21.34
N ILE A 285 -5.67 -19.89 20.40
CA ILE A 285 -5.73 -21.37 20.45
C ILE A 285 -4.96 -21.89 21.66
N LYS A 286 -3.74 -21.40 21.90
CA LYS A 286 -2.94 -21.77 23.07
C LYS A 286 -3.66 -21.46 24.38
N ASN A 287 -4.29 -20.31 24.48
CA ASN A 287 -5.04 -19.90 25.66
C ASN A 287 -6.31 -20.74 25.87
N GLN A 288 -7.02 -21.09 24.80
CA GLN A 288 -8.17 -22.00 24.86
C GLN A 288 -7.76 -23.40 25.34
N ILE A 289 -6.69 -23.97 24.78
CA ILE A 289 -6.15 -25.27 25.20
C ILE A 289 -5.70 -25.22 26.66
N SER A 290 -5.05 -24.14 27.08
CA SER A 290 -4.58 -23.97 28.46
C SER A 290 -5.75 -23.81 29.44
N SER A 291 -6.82 -23.11 29.06
CA SER A 291 -8.05 -22.98 29.87
C SER A 291 -8.85 -24.27 29.99
N ALA A 292 -8.81 -25.14 28.97
CA ALA A 292 -9.46 -26.44 28.98
C ALA A 292 -8.74 -27.44 29.91
N VAL A 293 -7.41 -27.33 30.06
CA VAL A 293 -6.63 -28.16 30.99
C VAL A 293 -6.87 -27.77 32.45
N VAL A 294 -7.22 -26.51 32.74
CA VAL A 294 -7.48 -26.03 34.10
C VAL A 294 -8.91 -26.34 34.59
N CYS A 295 -9.87 -26.58 33.68
CA CYS A 295 -11.25 -26.93 34.05
C CYS A 295 -11.51 -28.45 34.12
N GLY A 296 -10.48 -29.28 33.96
CA GLY A 296 -10.57 -30.75 33.91
C GLY A 296 -9.95 -31.49 35.10
N SER A 297 -9.68 -30.80 36.22
CA SER A 297 -9.08 -31.37 37.44
C SER A 297 -9.96 -31.18 38.66
#